data_AF-A0A094B2F3-F1
#
_entry.id   AF-A0A094B2F3-F1
#
_cell.length_a   1.000
_cell.length_b   1.000
_cell.length_c   1.000
_cell.angle_alpha   90.00
_cell.angle_beta   90.00
_cell.angle_gamma   90.00
#
_symmetry.space_group_name_H-M   'P 1'
#
loop_
_entity.id
_entity.type
_entity.pdbx_description
1 polymer ?
#
loop_
_entity_poly.entity_id
_entity_poly.type
_entity_poly.pdbx_seq_one_letter_code
_entity_poly.pdbx_strand_id
1 'polypeptide(L)'
;MGQIPPIEIPASSNIVTVRVIDTTTRLHMPVGSMFDPVIKGHTTLASPSYSFLIENERLERKVLYDLGTQQKWQEQAPCVVDILELMGGMSESKKMSQTFLKNMDHWHWDHLGDPSTFPTSTDVIVGPGFLEEFLPGGKPIEDSPIKEEYYKDRNLREISEAHFNLKFGEFAAFDYFGDGSFLLINSPGHAIGHMCALARTTTNPDTFIFMGGDIASHAGEFRPTKYVPLPSLISPNPLNFLSPKPCPGHLFENIHPKRCGNKPFYRMGTWPDGDPTNEDVPAAVESQQKLQLVDAHADQVFVILSHDENCAALTTILMIHFIVLPPEISKYVPGIEERTLAILDGPRSKPRHTLEFWRIVRERSNNCVCSGSTSTSATTRGTQFSGDSKPSSSILTKVLFDVRNDDDAYTAISASACDDPHRRAKREQWKSI
;
A
#
# COMPACT_ATOMS: atom_id res chain seq x y z
N MET A 1 2.90 -29.40 -11.04
CA MET A 1 3.32 -27.99 -10.84
C MET A 1 4.83 -27.98 -10.95
N GLY A 2 5.42 -26.99 -11.63
CA GLY A 2 6.87 -26.82 -11.61
C GLY A 2 7.34 -26.48 -10.20
N GLN A 3 8.57 -26.85 -9.86
CA GLN A 3 9.17 -26.47 -8.57
C GLN A 3 9.29 -24.94 -8.52
N ILE A 4 8.73 -24.32 -7.47
CA ILE A 4 8.86 -22.89 -7.23
C ILE A 4 10.32 -22.64 -6.80
N PRO A 5 11.09 -21.78 -7.50
CA PRO A 5 12.44 -21.43 -7.07
C PRO A 5 12.43 -20.85 -5.66
N PRO A 6 13.40 -21.20 -4.78
CA PRO A 6 13.47 -20.60 -3.45
C PRO A 6 13.74 -19.09 -3.55
N ILE A 7 13.19 -18.32 -2.61
CA ILE A 7 13.57 -16.92 -2.41
C ILE A 7 14.58 -16.82 -1.28
N GLU A 8 15.69 -16.13 -1.54
CA GLU A 8 16.68 -15.83 -0.52
C GLU A 8 16.19 -14.67 0.34
N ILE A 9 16.16 -14.86 1.66
CA ILE A 9 15.75 -13.84 2.63
C ILE A 9 16.88 -13.72 3.66
N PRO A 10 17.35 -12.51 4.00
CA PRO A 10 18.36 -12.31 5.02
C PRO A 10 17.93 -12.98 6.33
N ALA A 11 18.83 -13.75 6.96
CA ALA A 11 18.52 -14.44 8.21
C ALA A 11 18.40 -13.43 9.36
N SER A 12 17.35 -13.57 10.18
CA SER A 12 17.19 -12.81 11.42
C SER A 12 16.29 -13.55 12.39
N SER A 13 16.51 -13.30 13.68
CA SER A 13 15.62 -13.74 14.77
C SER A 13 14.73 -12.61 15.30
N ASN A 14 14.85 -11.41 14.76
CA ASN A 14 14.07 -10.24 15.16
C ASN A 14 12.79 -10.12 14.33
N ILE A 15 11.71 -9.70 14.96
CA ILE A 15 10.40 -9.52 14.34
C ILE A 15 9.87 -8.11 14.60
N VAL A 16 8.88 -7.72 13.82
CA VAL A 16 8.07 -6.50 14.03
C VAL A 16 6.60 -6.85 14.09
N THR A 17 5.83 -6.00 14.75
CA THR A 17 4.37 -6.02 14.71
C THR A 17 3.91 -5.11 13.57
N VAL A 18 3.01 -5.60 12.71
CA VAL A 18 2.39 -4.82 11.63
C VAL A 18 0.90 -4.63 11.91
N ARG A 19 0.44 -3.38 11.88
CA ARG A 19 -0.99 -3.02 11.92
C ARG A 19 -1.39 -2.34 10.62
N VAL A 20 -2.47 -2.82 10.03
CA VAL A 20 -3.09 -2.20 8.86
C VAL A 20 -4.10 -1.14 9.33
N ILE A 21 -3.95 0.07 8.80
CA ILE A 21 -4.78 1.22 9.12
C ILE A 21 -5.63 1.53 7.89
N ASP A 22 -6.95 1.53 8.06
CA ASP A 22 -7.86 2.08 7.04
C ASP A 22 -7.71 3.60 7.01
N THR A 23 -7.13 4.13 5.94
CA THR A 23 -6.98 5.58 5.76
C THR A 23 -8.31 6.26 5.42
N THR A 24 -9.36 5.48 5.14
CA THR A 24 -10.65 5.91 4.60
C THR A 24 -10.59 6.47 3.17
N THR A 25 -9.41 6.50 2.54
CA THR A 25 -9.31 6.76 1.10
C THR A 25 -10.06 5.68 0.33
N ARG A 26 -10.92 6.11 -0.59
CA ARG A 26 -11.68 5.25 -1.51
C ARG A 26 -11.71 5.92 -2.88
N LEU A 27 -10.89 5.42 -3.79
CA LEU A 27 -10.82 5.87 -5.17
C LEU A 27 -11.64 4.95 -6.07
N HIS A 28 -12.19 5.51 -7.14
CA HIS A 28 -12.88 4.75 -8.18
C HIS A 28 -12.27 5.11 -9.51
N MET A 29 -11.40 4.22 -10.01
CA MET A 29 -10.60 4.47 -11.20
C MET A 29 -11.16 3.70 -12.39
N PRO A 30 -11.24 4.30 -13.59
CA PRO A 30 -11.52 3.55 -14.80
C PRO A 30 -10.47 2.46 -15.01
N VAL A 31 -10.91 1.22 -15.24
CA VAL A 31 -9.99 0.07 -15.43
C VAL A 31 -9.02 0.31 -16.57
N GLY A 32 -9.44 0.98 -17.67
CA GLY A 32 -8.54 1.25 -18.80
C GLY A 32 -7.36 2.15 -18.46
N SER A 33 -7.48 2.99 -17.43
CA SER A 33 -6.36 3.81 -16.94
C SER A 33 -5.41 2.99 -16.09
N MET A 34 -5.91 2.08 -15.27
CA MET A 34 -5.08 1.26 -14.39
C MET A 34 -4.47 0.04 -15.10
N PHE A 35 -5.25 -0.61 -15.97
CA PHE A 35 -4.98 -1.95 -16.52
C PHE A 35 -5.33 -2.10 -18.01
N ASP A 36 -4.55 -2.94 -18.68
CA ASP A 36 -4.83 -3.41 -20.04
C ASP A 36 -4.77 -4.95 -20.16
N PRO A 37 -5.66 -5.61 -20.91
CA PRO A 37 -6.81 -5.03 -21.59
C PRO A 37 -8.00 -4.86 -20.64
N VAL A 38 -8.91 -3.95 -20.99
CA VAL A 38 -10.22 -3.86 -20.33
C VAL A 38 -10.96 -5.20 -20.52
N ILE A 39 -11.29 -5.84 -19.40
CA ILE A 39 -12.07 -7.08 -19.40
C ILE A 39 -13.55 -6.73 -19.30
N LYS A 40 -14.38 -7.35 -20.16
CA LYS A 40 -15.82 -7.06 -20.22
C LYS A 40 -16.48 -7.30 -18.85
N GLY A 41 -17.10 -6.24 -18.31
CA GLY A 41 -17.71 -6.28 -16.99
C GLY A 41 -16.70 -6.16 -15.86
N HIS A 42 -15.57 -5.49 -16.10
CA HIS A 42 -14.74 -4.90 -15.05
C HIS A 42 -14.34 -3.53 -15.59
N THR A 43 -15.18 -2.52 -15.33
CA THR A 43 -15.00 -1.18 -15.89
C THR A 43 -14.45 -0.17 -14.90
N THR A 44 -14.61 -0.43 -13.61
CA THR A 44 -14.15 0.45 -12.54
C THR A 44 -13.45 -0.39 -11.48
N LEU A 45 -12.27 0.06 -11.07
CA LEU A 45 -11.55 -0.46 -9.92
C LEU A 45 -11.88 0.41 -8.71
N ALA A 46 -12.35 -0.21 -7.62
CA ALA A 46 -12.32 0.45 -6.33
C ALA A 46 -10.90 0.28 -5.76
N SER A 47 -10.25 1.40 -5.48
CA SER A 47 -8.87 1.48 -4.99
C SER A 47 -8.90 2.16 -3.62
N PRO A 48 -8.98 1.41 -2.50
CA PRO A 48 -8.71 1.99 -1.18
C PRO A 48 -7.24 2.42 -1.09
N SER A 49 -6.85 3.16 -0.06
CA SER A 49 -5.44 3.26 0.32
C SER A 49 -5.28 2.83 1.78
N TYR A 50 -4.22 2.08 2.08
CA TYR A 50 -3.91 1.60 3.43
C TYR A 50 -2.60 2.18 3.91
N SER A 51 -2.53 2.44 5.21
CA SER A 51 -1.27 2.74 5.90
C SER A 51 -0.88 1.56 6.77
N PHE A 52 0.41 1.39 7.02
CA PHE A 52 0.94 0.32 7.84
C PHE A 52 1.75 0.89 8.99
N LEU A 53 1.38 0.57 10.22
CA LEU A 53 2.19 0.87 11.40
C LEU A 53 3.05 -0.35 11.71
N ILE A 54 4.37 -0.18 11.56
CA ILE A 54 5.39 -1.17 11.87
C ILE A 54 6.04 -0.79 13.20
N GLU A 55 5.99 -1.69 14.17
CA GLU A 55 6.61 -1.50 15.48
C GLU A 55 7.70 -2.54 15.72
N ASN A 56 8.92 -2.06 15.98
CA ASN A 56 10.00 -2.87 16.51
C ASN A 56 10.07 -2.61 18.03
N GLU A 57 9.42 -3.48 18.81
CA GLU A 57 9.33 -3.35 20.26
C GLU A 57 10.71 -3.38 20.93
N ARG A 58 11.62 -4.22 20.42
CA ARG A 58 12.98 -4.38 20.97
C ARG A 58 13.81 -3.11 20.84
N LEU A 59 13.64 -2.38 19.73
CA LEU A 59 14.34 -1.12 19.48
C LEU A 59 13.56 0.11 19.94
N GLU A 60 12.32 -0.07 20.42
CA GLU A 60 11.38 1.03 20.71
C GLU A 60 11.20 1.99 19.52
N ARG A 61 11.31 1.47 18.28
CA ARG A 61 11.17 2.24 17.04
C ARG A 61 9.87 1.91 16.33
N LYS A 62 9.27 2.92 15.73
CA LYS A 62 8.02 2.81 14.97
C LYS A 62 8.16 3.47 13.62
N VAL A 63 7.65 2.83 12.59
CA VAL A 63 7.55 3.35 11.24
C VAL A 63 6.09 3.34 10.83
N LEU A 64 5.62 4.46 10.30
CA LEU A 64 4.36 4.54 9.59
C LEU A 64 4.67 4.58 8.10
N TYR A 65 4.25 3.54 7.40
CA TYR A 65 4.44 3.34 5.98
C TYR A 65 3.15 3.72 5.25
N ASP A 66 3.23 4.74 4.40
CA ASP A 66 2.13 5.43 3.71
C ASP A 66 1.11 6.14 4.62
N LEU A 67 0.38 7.11 4.09
CA LEU A 67 -0.57 7.95 4.83
C LEU A 67 -1.98 8.05 4.21
N GLY A 68 -2.21 7.45 3.05
CA GLY A 68 -3.44 7.68 2.31
C GLY A 68 -3.50 9.07 1.67
N THR A 69 -4.70 9.48 1.28
CA THR A 69 -4.95 10.82 0.73
C THR A 69 -5.13 11.84 1.84
N GLN A 70 -4.57 13.05 1.66
CA GLN A 70 -4.81 14.16 2.57
C GLN A 70 -6.31 14.46 2.70
N GLN A 71 -6.79 14.62 3.93
CA GLN A 71 -8.21 14.88 4.22
C GLN A 71 -8.75 16.11 3.50
N LYS A 72 -8.01 17.20 3.61
CA LYS A 72 -8.31 18.43 2.89
C LYS A 72 -7.51 18.41 1.60
N TRP A 73 -7.93 17.58 0.67
CA TRP A 73 -7.21 17.39 -0.59
C TRP A 73 -7.05 18.71 -1.37
N GLN A 74 -7.95 19.68 -1.17
CA GLN A 74 -7.85 21.04 -1.74
C GLN A 74 -6.71 21.88 -1.16
N GLU A 75 -6.12 21.47 -0.03
CA GLU A 75 -4.93 22.11 0.57
C GLU A 75 -3.62 21.47 0.08
N GLN A 76 -3.67 20.48 -0.82
CA GLN A 76 -2.49 19.89 -1.47
C GLN A 76 -1.79 20.88 -2.42
N ALA A 77 -0.67 20.45 -3.01
CA ALA A 77 0.01 21.22 -4.04
C ALA A 77 -0.95 21.53 -5.21
N PRO A 78 -0.91 22.74 -5.81
CA PRO A 78 -1.83 23.13 -6.87
C PRO A 78 -1.94 22.12 -8.02
N CYS A 79 -0.80 21.60 -8.50
CA CYS A 79 -0.77 20.59 -9.56
C CYS A 79 -1.52 19.30 -9.19
N VAL A 80 -1.50 18.92 -7.91
CA VAL A 80 -2.24 17.75 -7.41
C VAL A 80 -3.73 18.06 -7.30
N VAL A 81 -4.09 19.25 -6.83
CA VAL A 81 -5.50 19.69 -6.76
C VAL A 81 -6.13 19.70 -8.15
N ASP A 82 -5.43 20.24 -9.15
CA ASP A 82 -5.88 20.28 -10.54
C ASP A 82 -6.20 18.86 -11.06
N ILE A 83 -5.29 17.90 -10.83
CA ILE A 83 -5.48 16.49 -11.21
C ILE A 83 -6.71 15.90 -10.50
N LEU A 84 -6.85 16.12 -9.19
CA LEU A 84 -7.98 15.58 -8.43
C LEU A 84 -9.33 16.16 -8.85
N GLU A 85 -9.37 17.45 -9.21
CA GLU A 85 -10.58 18.08 -9.77
C GLU A 85 -10.98 17.44 -11.10
N LEU A 86 -10.01 17.16 -11.97
CA LEU A 86 -10.24 16.46 -13.25
C LEU A 86 -10.76 15.03 -13.05
N MET A 87 -10.40 14.40 -11.93
CA MET A 87 -10.89 13.06 -11.55
C MET A 87 -12.27 13.10 -10.87
N GLY A 88 -12.92 14.27 -10.76
CA GLY A 88 -14.23 14.44 -10.15
C GLY A 88 -14.21 14.74 -8.65
N GLY A 89 -13.03 15.07 -8.10
CA GLY A 89 -12.82 15.38 -6.69
C GLY A 89 -12.81 14.16 -5.77
N MET A 90 -12.45 14.37 -4.50
CA MET A 90 -12.45 13.32 -3.48
C MET A 90 -13.68 13.40 -2.57
N SER A 91 -14.30 12.25 -2.28
CA SER A 91 -15.27 12.13 -1.19
C SER A 91 -14.57 12.12 0.17
N GLU A 92 -15.16 12.75 1.20
CA GLU A 92 -14.55 13.02 2.52
C GLU A 92 -13.75 11.85 3.12
N SER A 93 -12.44 12.02 3.34
CA SER A 93 -11.67 11.17 4.25
C SER A 93 -11.71 11.74 5.67
N LYS A 94 -11.58 10.90 6.71
CA LYS A 94 -11.67 11.31 8.12
C LYS A 94 -10.29 11.50 8.75
N LYS A 95 -10.12 12.61 9.50
CA LYS A 95 -8.90 13.05 10.19
C LYS A 95 -8.07 11.92 10.79
N MET A 96 -6.78 11.91 10.49
CA MET A 96 -5.75 11.08 11.11
C MET A 96 -4.81 11.99 11.91
N SER A 97 -4.50 11.65 13.16
CA SER A 97 -3.47 12.35 13.96
C SER A 97 -2.40 11.32 14.32
N GLN A 98 -1.14 11.52 13.95
CA GLN A 98 -0.11 10.51 14.20
C GLN A 98 1.26 11.13 14.55
N THR A 99 2.05 10.38 15.31
CA THR A 99 3.36 10.75 15.90
C THR A 99 4.31 9.55 15.71
N PHE A 100 4.85 9.35 14.50
CA PHE A 100 5.68 8.19 14.15
C PHE A 100 6.70 8.55 13.05
N LEU A 101 7.84 7.87 12.99
CA LEU A 101 8.82 7.98 11.88
C LEU A 101 8.14 7.59 10.56
N LYS A 102 8.33 8.34 9.49
CA LYS A 102 7.56 8.19 8.25
C LYS A 102 8.40 7.56 7.15
N ASN A 103 7.94 6.44 6.60
CA ASN A 103 8.42 5.94 5.31
C ASN A 103 7.30 6.11 4.28
N MET A 104 7.62 6.64 3.11
CA MET A 104 6.71 6.66 1.98
C MET A 104 7.10 5.56 1.01
N ASP A 105 6.12 4.83 0.49
CA ASP A 105 6.34 3.95 -0.65
C ASP A 105 6.76 4.78 -1.87
N HIS A 106 6.07 5.88 -2.18
CA HIS A 106 6.35 6.85 -3.23
C HIS A 106 5.57 8.17 -3.01
N TRP A 107 5.73 9.12 -3.93
CA TRP A 107 5.31 10.51 -3.75
C TRP A 107 3.86 10.84 -4.10
N HIS A 108 3.10 9.91 -4.69
CA HIS A 108 1.73 10.20 -5.14
C HIS A 108 0.80 10.58 -3.98
N TRP A 109 -0.23 11.32 -4.37
CA TRP A 109 -1.14 12.05 -3.49
C TRP A 109 -2.01 11.17 -2.59
N ASP A 110 -2.22 9.91 -2.96
CA ASP A 110 -2.94 8.87 -2.23
C ASP A 110 -2.07 8.03 -1.30
N HIS A 111 -0.78 8.36 -1.20
CA HIS A 111 0.18 7.76 -0.26
C HIS A 111 0.84 8.81 0.63
N LEU A 112 0.95 10.04 0.12
CA LEU A 112 1.65 11.15 0.76
C LEU A 112 0.96 11.64 2.04
N GLY A 113 -0.37 11.67 2.10
CA GLY A 113 -1.15 12.26 3.18
C GLY A 113 -0.75 13.69 3.51
N ASP A 114 -0.73 14.05 4.80
CA ASP A 114 -0.21 15.34 5.27
C ASP A 114 0.88 15.14 6.35
N PRO A 115 2.15 15.00 5.94
CA PRO A 115 3.26 14.84 6.88
C PRO A 115 3.50 16.07 7.78
N SER A 116 2.95 17.25 7.45
CA SER A 116 3.10 18.43 8.31
C SER A 116 2.40 18.26 9.68
N THR A 117 1.45 17.33 9.77
CA THR A 117 0.70 17.02 11.00
C THR A 117 1.50 16.28 12.07
N PHE A 118 2.69 15.76 11.74
CA PHE A 118 3.57 15.04 12.65
C PHE A 118 4.53 16.01 13.39
N PRO A 119 5.08 15.69 14.56
CA PRO A 119 6.14 16.51 15.18
C PRO A 119 7.35 16.64 14.25
N THR A 120 8.05 17.77 14.27
CA THR A 120 9.25 17.99 13.44
C THR A 120 10.41 17.04 13.75
N SER A 121 10.41 16.37 14.90
CA SER A 121 11.34 15.28 15.24
C SER A 121 11.08 13.98 14.47
N THR A 122 10.08 13.97 13.59
CA THR A 122 9.74 12.84 12.72
C THR A 122 10.54 12.94 11.44
N ASP A 123 11.40 11.96 11.20
CA ASP A 123 12.06 11.77 9.90
C ASP A 123 11.02 11.50 8.81
N VAL A 124 11.25 12.08 7.63
CA VAL A 124 10.53 11.77 6.40
C VAL A 124 11.49 10.99 5.50
N ILE A 125 11.17 9.72 5.27
CA ILE A 125 11.99 8.82 4.47
C ILE A 125 11.38 8.68 3.08
N VAL A 126 12.21 8.89 2.07
CA VAL A 126 11.86 8.80 0.64
C VAL A 126 12.82 7.85 -0.08
N GLY A 127 12.38 7.30 -1.22
CA GLY A 127 13.18 6.35 -1.98
C GLY A 127 14.11 7.00 -3.02
N PRO A 128 14.84 6.17 -3.78
CA PRO A 128 15.86 6.62 -4.71
C PRO A 128 15.38 7.65 -5.74
N GLY A 129 16.15 8.74 -5.90
CA GLY A 129 15.93 9.76 -6.94
C GLY A 129 14.93 10.85 -6.57
N PHE A 130 14.24 10.72 -5.43
CA PHE A 130 13.28 11.72 -4.95
C PHE A 130 13.91 13.10 -4.76
N LEU A 131 15.09 13.17 -4.13
CA LEU A 131 15.74 14.46 -3.88
C LEU A 131 16.23 15.11 -5.17
N GLU A 132 16.72 14.31 -6.12
CA GLU A 132 17.15 14.81 -7.42
C GLU A 132 15.98 15.36 -8.24
N GLU A 133 14.83 14.67 -8.25
CA GLU A 133 13.64 15.09 -9.01
C GLU A 133 12.96 16.30 -8.37
N PHE A 134 12.68 16.27 -7.06
CA PHE A 134 11.83 17.28 -6.42
C PHE A 134 12.59 18.39 -5.72
N LEU A 135 13.86 18.16 -5.35
CA LEU A 135 14.70 19.10 -4.62
C LEU A 135 16.10 19.29 -5.25
N PRO A 136 16.23 19.49 -6.58
CA PRO A 136 17.54 19.59 -7.24
C PRO A 136 18.38 20.73 -6.64
N GLY A 137 19.58 20.40 -6.18
CA GLY A 137 20.46 21.34 -5.49
C GLY A 137 19.91 21.85 -4.15
N GLY A 138 19.02 21.07 -3.51
CA GLY A 138 18.39 21.39 -2.23
C GLY A 138 17.27 22.43 -2.33
N LYS A 139 16.72 22.65 -3.53
CA LYS A 139 15.65 23.64 -3.77
C LYS A 139 14.45 22.97 -4.44
N PRO A 140 13.22 23.28 -4.01
CA PRO A 140 12.03 22.74 -4.65
C PRO A 140 11.93 23.19 -6.10
N ILE A 141 11.51 22.26 -6.96
CA ILE A 141 11.13 22.56 -8.34
C ILE A 141 9.91 23.50 -8.39
N GLU A 142 9.78 24.23 -9.49
CA GLU A 142 8.54 24.97 -9.77
C GLU A 142 7.37 23.99 -9.88
N ASP A 143 6.23 24.34 -9.28
CA ASP A 143 5.01 23.52 -9.31
C ASP A 143 5.18 22.09 -8.73
N SER A 144 6.06 21.94 -7.74
CA SER A 144 6.30 20.67 -7.05
C SER A 144 4.99 20.07 -6.48
N PRO A 145 4.73 18.76 -6.66
CA PRO A 145 3.65 18.05 -5.98
C PRO A 145 3.91 17.90 -4.47
N ILE A 146 5.16 18.11 -4.06
CA ILE A 146 5.60 18.04 -2.66
C ILE A 146 5.67 19.45 -2.10
N LYS A 147 4.80 19.75 -1.14
CA LYS A 147 4.78 21.04 -0.45
C LYS A 147 5.96 21.18 0.50
N GLU A 148 6.48 22.40 0.65
CA GLU A 148 7.61 22.67 1.55
C GLU A 148 7.30 22.27 3.01
N GLU A 149 6.05 22.46 3.46
CA GLU A 149 5.63 22.12 4.82
C GLU A 149 5.73 20.62 5.14
N TYR A 150 5.84 19.78 4.12
CA TYR A 150 5.97 18.33 4.28
C TYR A 150 7.35 17.92 4.81
N TYR A 151 8.39 18.71 4.53
CA TYR A 151 9.78 18.40 4.92
C TYR A 151 10.48 19.53 5.68
N LYS A 152 9.89 20.73 5.73
CA LYS A 152 10.46 21.87 6.44
C LYS A 152 10.68 21.55 7.93
N ASP A 153 11.85 21.95 8.42
CA ASP A 153 12.31 21.76 9.80
C ASP A 153 12.34 20.28 10.25
N ARG A 154 12.37 19.33 9.30
CA ARG A 154 12.47 17.89 9.51
C ARG A 154 13.74 17.34 8.88
N ASN A 155 14.12 16.15 9.31
CA ASN A 155 15.09 15.35 8.59
C ASN A 155 14.40 14.66 7.40
N LEU A 156 14.60 15.18 6.20
CA LEU A 156 14.21 14.52 4.95
C LEU A 156 15.36 13.63 4.49
N ARG A 157 15.19 12.32 4.60
CA ARG A 157 16.24 11.34 4.33
C ARG A 157 15.85 10.45 3.16
N GLU A 158 16.67 10.52 2.11
CA GLU A 158 16.56 9.63 0.97
C GLU A 158 17.32 8.32 1.24
N ILE A 159 16.68 7.19 0.98
CA ILE A 159 17.34 5.91 0.84
C ILE A 159 17.77 5.78 -0.62
N SER A 160 18.98 6.25 -0.93
CA SER A 160 19.52 6.16 -2.29
C SER A 160 19.81 4.71 -2.71
N GLU A 161 19.99 4.47 -4.02
CA GLU A 161 20.28 3.15 -4.57
C GLU A 161 21.47 2.44 -3.88
N ALA A 162 22.50 3.20 -3.49
CA ALA A 162 23.69 2.68 -2.84
C ALA A 162 23.42 2.02 -1.47
N HIS A 163 22.32 2.38 -0.81
CA HIS A 163 21.92 1.77 0.47
C HIS A 163 21.33 0.37 0.28
N PHE A 164 20.78 0.04 -0.90
CA PHE A 164 20.16 -1.26 -1.17
C PHE A 164 21.21 -2.34 -1.45
N ASN A 165 21.96 -2.70 -0.41
CA ASN A 165 23.10 -3.62 -0.48
C ASN A 165 22.76 -5.07 -0.09
N LEU A 166 21.53 -5.35 0.33
CA LEU A 166 21.03 -6.70 0.61
C LEU A 166 20.20 -7.22 -0.57
N LYS A 167 19.89 -8.52 -0.54
CA LYS A 167 18.96 -9.15 -1.49
C LYS A 167 17.77 -9.75 -0.76
N PHE A 168 16.59 -9.56 -1.34
CA PHE A 168 15.37 -10.29 -1.02
C PHE A 168 14.81 -10.88 -2.32
N GLY A 169 14.97 -12.19 -2.50
CA GLY A 169 14.74 -12.82 -3.80
C GLY A 169 15.56 -12.15 -4.90
N GLU A 170 14.88 -11.57 -5.89
CA GLU A 170 15.50 -10.84 -7.00
C GLU A 170 15.53 -9.31 -6.79
N PHE A 171 15.02 -8.82 -5.65
CA PHE A 171 15.04 -7.41 -5.31
C PHE A 171 16.29 -7.02 -4.53
N ALA A 172 16.75 -5.79 -4.74
CA ALA A 172 17.71 -5.14 -3.84
C ALA A 172 16.95 -4.63 -2.60
N ALA A 173 17.55 -4.78 -1.42
CA ALA A 173 16.90 -4.51 -0.14
C ALA A 173 17.82 -3.69 0.79
N PHE A 174 17.21 -2.91 1.67
CA PHE A 174 17.86 -2.13 2.72
C PHE A 174 17.23 -2.46 4.08
N ASP A 175 18.05 -2.85 5.05
CA ASP A 175 17.59 -3.15 6.41
C ASP A 175 17.45 -1.87 7.22
N TYR A 176 16.21 -1.41 7.36
CA TYR A 176 15.91 -0.10 7.93
C TYR A 176 16.17 -0.03 9.44
N PHE A 177 15.95 -1.13 10.15
CA PHE A 177 16.23 -1.23 11.58
C PHE A 177 17.64 -1.75 11.88
N GLY A 178 18.34 -2.31 10.88
CA GLY A 178 19.67 -2.89 11.03
C GLY A 178 19.66 -4.22 11.79
N ASP A 179 18.49 -4.85 11.94
CA ASP A 179 18.31 -6.08 12.69
C ASP A 179 17.60 -7.19 11.90
N GLY A 180 17.33 -6.97 10.62
CA GLY A 180 16.70 -7.90 9.68
C GLY A 180 15.21 -8.14 9.89
N SER A 181 14.55 -7.33 10.72
CA SER A 181 13.11 -7.44 10.99
C SER A 181 12.23 -6.64 10.02
N PHE A 182 12.76 -5.58 9.40
CA PHE A 182 12.05 -4.72 8.46
C PHE A 182 12.98 -4.23 7.34
N LEU A 183 12.68 -4.65 6.11
CA LEU A 183 13.44 -4.29 4.93
C LEU A 183 12.64 -3.34 4.04
N LEU A 184 13.27 -2.28 3.56
CA LEU A 184 12.81 -1.54 2.39
C LEU A 184 13.31 -2.25 1.14
N ILE A 185 12.47 -2.35 0.12
CA ILE A 185 12.71 -3.13 -1.10
C ILE A 185 12.70 -2.16 -2.28
N ASN A 186 13.82 -2.07 -3.01
CA ASN A 186 13.89 -1.21 -4.20
C ASN A 186 13.04 -1.81 -5.32
N SER A 187 11.97 -1.10 -5.71
CA SER A 187 10.97 -1.56 -6.67
C SER A 187 10.62 -0.44 -7.65
N PRO A 188 11.57 0.00 -8.49
CA PRO A 188 11.38 1.15 -9.36
C PRO A 188 10.32 0.88 -10.44
N GLY A 189 9.82 1.97 -11.01
CA GLY A 189 9.02 1.95 -12.24
C GLY A 189 7.69 2.66 -12.13
N HIS A 190 6.94 2.42 -11.06
CA HIS A 190 5.65 3.10 -10.85
C HIS A 190 5.84 4.62 -10.75
N ALA A 191 6.69 5.04 -9.83
CA ALA A 191 7.09 6.42 -9.61
C ALA A 191 8.55 6.49 -9.13
N ILE A 192 9.19 7.63 -9.32
CA ILE A 192 10.50 7.94 -8.73
C ILE A 192 10.43 7.72 -7.21
N GLY A 193 11.43 7.01 -6.70
CA GLY A 193 11.52 6.65 -5.29
C GLY A 193 10.55 5.55 -4.84
N HIS A 194 9.86 4.84 -5.75
CA HIS A 194 8.96 3.76 -5.37
C HIS A 194 9.68 2.58 -4.69
N MET A 195 9.31 2.30 -3.44
CA MET A 195 9.85 1.22 -2.62
C MET A 195 8.72 0.40 -2.01
N CYS A 196 8.78 -0.92 -2.14
CA CYS A 196 7.99 -1.84 -1.33
C CYS A 196 8.64 -2.02 0.06
N ALA A 197 7.95 -2.71 0.97
CA ALA A 197 8.50 -3.07 2.27
C ALA A 197 8.23 -4.53 2.65
N LEU A 198 9.14 -5.14 3.40
CA LEU A 198 9.03 -6.51 3.89
C LEU A 198 9.21 -6.53 5.41
N ALA A 199 8.20 -6.97 6.13
CA ALA A 199 8.21 -7.11 7.59
C ALA A 199 8.26 -8.58 7.98
N ARG A 200 9.22 -8.98 8.83
CA ARG A 200 9.23 -10.29 9.45
C ARG A 200 8.33 -10.29 10.68
N THR A 201 7.34 -11.17 10.71
CA THR A 201 6.33 -11.20 11.78
C THR A 201 6.46 -12.40 12.71
N THR A 202 7.08 -13.50 12.27
CA THR A 202 7.40 -14.65 13.13
C THR A 202 8.77 -15.21 12.81
N THR A 203 9.30 -15.98 13.76
CA THR A 203 10.47 -16.84 13.58
C THR A 203 10.08 -18.25 14.02
N ASN A 204 10.52 -19.26 13.27
CA ASN A 204 10.17 -20.68 13.47
C ASN A 204 8.66 -21.05 13.31
N PRO A 205 8.15 -21.14 12.06
CA PRO A 205 8.83 -20.78 10.82
C PRO A 205 8.91 -19.26 10.65
N ASP A 206 9.85 -18.81 9.82
CA ASP A 206 9.90 -17.42 9.42
C ASP A 206 8.69 -17.10 8.54
N THR A 207 7.99 -16.02 8.87
CA THR A 207 6.91 -15.51 8.01
C THR A 207 7.00 -14.01 7.84
N PHE A 208 6.48 -13.53 6.71
CA PHE A 208 6.62 -12.14 6.31
C PHE A 208 5.33 -11.54 5.78
N ILE A 209 5.22 -10.22 5.88
CA ILE A 209 4.25 -9.41 5.16
C ILE A 209 5.03 -8.55 4.15
N PHE A 210 4.71 -8.68 2.88
CA PHE A 210 5.23 -7.85 1.79
C PHE A 210 4.21 -6.77 1.48
N MET A 211 4.49 -5.54 1.89
CA MET A 211 3.70 -4.34 1.59
C MET A 211 4.17 -3.81 0.23
N GLY A 212 3.35 -4.03 -0.79
CA GLY A 212 3.71 -3.82 -2.19
C GLY A 212 3.58 -2.38 -2.69
N GLY A 213 2.97 -1.48 -1.92
CA GLY A 213 2.67 -0.15 -2.44
C GLY A 213 1.87 -0.25 -3.73
N ASP A 214 2.37 0.48 -4.73
CA ASP A 214 1.87 0.55 -6.10
C ASP A 214 2.71 -0.22 -7.11
N ILE A 215 3.46 -1.24 -6.64
CA ILE A 215 4.08 -2.22 -7.55
C ILE A 215 3.03 -2.90 -8.46
N ALA A 216 1.80 -3.00 -7.97
CA ALA A 216 0.62 -3.41 -8.69
C ALA A 216 -0.60 -2.81 -7.97
N SER A 217 -1.59 -2.34 -8.72
CA SER A 217 -2.86 -1.84 -8.17
C SER A 217 -3.91 -2.96 -8.08
N HIS A 218 -3.69 -4.12 -8.71
CA HIS A 218 -4.57 -5.28 -8.57
C HIS A 218 -3.82 -6.61 -8.79
N ALA A 219 -4.22 -7.66 -8.03
CA ALA A 219 -3.65 -9.02 -8.10
C ALA A 219 -3.52 -9.58 -9.51
N GLY A 220 -4.48 -9.24 -10.37
CA GLY A 220 -4.53 -9.67 -11.77
C GLY A 220 -3.36 -9.21 -12.63
N GLU A 221 -2.54 -8.25 -12.18
CA GLU A 221 -1.31 -7.82 -12.85
C GLU A 221 -0.13 -8.77 -12.63
N PHE A 222 -0.13 -9.52 -11.53
CA PHE A 222 0.90 -10.52 -11.24
C PHE A 222 0.34 -11.93 -11.03
N ARG A 223 -0.98 -12.16 -11.17
CA ARG A 223 -1.61 -13.48 -11.09
C ARG A 223 -2.57 -13.75 -12.26
N PRO A 224 -2.68 -15.01 -12.72
CA PRO A 224 -1.89 -16.19 -12.31
C PRO A 224 -0.48 -16.18 -12.91
N THR A 225 0.35 -17.12 -12.49
CA THR A 225 1.73 -17.28 -13.00
C THR A 225 2.03 -18.73 -13.33
N LYS A 226 3.21 -19.00 -13.89
CA LYS A 226 3.71 -20.37 -14.05
C LYS A 226 3.98 -21.07 -12.70
N TYR A 227 4.20 -20.30 -11.63
CA TYR A 227 4.44 -20.79 -10.28
C TYR A 227 3.13 -21.04 -9.54
N VAL A 228 2.18 -20.12 -9.69
CA VAL A 228 0.83 -20.18 -9.12
C VAL A 228 -0.20 -20.08 -10.24
N PRO A 229 -0.47 -21.18 -10.97
CA PRO A 229 -1.48 -21.19 -12.01
C PRO A 229 -2.89 -21.14 -11.40
N LEU A 230 -3.89 -20.85 -12.24
CA LEU A 230 -5.30 -20.96 -11.84
C LEU A 230 -5.57 -22.36 -11.28
N PRO A 231 -6.20 -22.44 -10.09
CA PRO A 231 -6.53 -23.73 -9.51
C PRO A 231 -7.66 -24.36 -10.33
N SER A 232 -7.64 -25.69 -10.47
CA SER A 232 -8.71 -26.42 -11.17
C SER A 232 -10.09 -26.23 -10.53
N LEU A 233 -10.11 -25.99 -9.22
CA LEU A 233 -11.29 -25.67 -8.42
C LEU A 233 -10.99 -24.50 -7.49
N ILE A 234 -11.95 -23.61 -7.37
CA ILE A 234 -11.81 -22.34 -6.68
C ILE A 234 -12.76 -22.30 -5.47
N SER A 235 -12.22 -21.99 -4.29
CA SER A 235 -13.01 -21.89 -3.05
C SER A 235 -12.47 -20.77 -2.14
N PRO A 236 -13.30 -19.86 -1.60
CA PRO A 236 -14.77 -19.79 -1.76
C PRO A 236 -15.19 -19.51 -3.21
N ASN A 237 -16.44 -19.81 -3.57
CA ASN A 237 -16.87 -19.73 -4.95
C ASN A 237 -16.97 -18.26 -5.42
N PRO A 238 -16.16 -17.82 -6.41
CA PRO A 238 -16.15 -16.45 -6.96
C PRO A 238 -17.51 -15.92 -7.38
N LEU A 239 -18.33 -16.78 -7.96
CA LEU A 239 -19.58 -16.40 -8.62
C LEU A 239 -20.75 -16.40 -7.65
N ASN A 240 -20.60 -17.09 -6.52
CA ASN A 240 -21.59 -17.18 -5.46
C ASN A 240 -20.89 -17.54 -4.14
N PHE A 241 -20.48 -16.53 -3.37
CA PHE A 241 -19.76 -16.73 -2.10
C PHE A 241 -20.54 -17.53 -1.05
N LEU A 242 -21.88 -17.59 -1.16
CA LEU A 242 -22.73 -18.40 -0.28
C LEU A 242 -22.79 -19.88 -0.71
N SER A 243 -22.33 -20.19 -1.92
CA SER A 243 -22.30 -21.57 -2.41
C SER A 243 -21.18 -22.36 -1.71
N PRO A 244 -21.50 -23.52 -1.12
CA PRO A 244 -20.48 -24.43 -0.60
C PRO A 244 -19.72 -25.14 -1.73
N LYS A 245 -20.23 -25.11 -2.97
CA LYS A 245 -19.61 -25.77 -4.11
C LYS A 245 -18.51 -24.89 -4.72
N PRO A 246 -17.28 -25.39 -4.91
CA PRO A 246 -16.22 -24.64 -5.56
C PRO A 246 -16.58 -24.30 -7.01
N CYS A 247 -15.98 -23.23 -7.54
CA CYS A 247 -16.13 -22.86 -8.94
C CYS A 247 -15.06 -23.56 -9.80
N PRO A 248 -15.37 -24.13 -10.97
CA PRO A 248 -14.36 -24.67 -11.87
C PRO A 248 -13.41 -23.59 -12.41
N GLY A 249 -12.10 -23.81 -12.27
CA GLY A 249 -11.04 -22.87 -12.68
C GLY A 249 -11.04 -22.51 -14.16
N HIS A 250 -11.29 -23.49 -15.03
CA HIS A 250 -11.28 -23.33 -16.47
C HIS A 250 -12.29 -22.28 -16.99
N LEU A 251 -13.31 -21.93 -16.19
CA LEU A 251 -14.23 -20.84 -16.54
C LEU A 251 -13.50 -19.50 -16.68
N PHE A 252 -12.41 -19.31 -15.93
CA PHE A 252 -11.63 -18.08 -15.91
C PHE A 252 -10.48 -18.10 -16.89
N GLU A 253 -9.97 -19.28 -17.25
CA GLU A 253 -9.14 -19.42 -18.44
C GLU A 253 -9.86 -18.87 -19.66
N ASN A 254 -11.17 -19.12 -19.81
CA ASN A 254 -11.95 -18.58 -20.93
C ASN A 254 -12.16 -17.05 -20.87
N ILE A 255 -12.01 -16.43 -19.69
CA ILE A 255 -12.10 -14.97 -19.49
C ILE A 255 -10.74 -14.31 -19.71
N HIS A 256 -9.66 -15.02 -19.42
CA HIS A 256 -8.30 -14.55 -19.59
C HIS A 256 -8.06 -14.08 -21.05
N PRO A 257 -7.46 -12.91 -21.29
CA PRO A 257 -7.28 -12.37 -22.65
C PRO A 257 -6.57 -13.31 -23.62
N LYS A 258 -5.59 -14.06 -23.10
CA LYS A 258 -4.81 -15.07 -23.85
C LYS A 258 -5.32 -16.51 -23.72
N ARG A 259 -6.49 -16.71 -23.10
CA ARG A 259 -7.07 -18.03 -22.81
C ARG A 259 -6.13 -19.01 -22.11
N CYS A 260 -5.47 -18.56 -21.05
CA CYS A 260 -4.51 -19.37 -20.30
C CYS A 260 -4.68 -19.17 -18.79
N GLY A 261 -4.23 -20.16 -18.01
CA GLY A 261 -4.29 -20.14 -16.55
C GLY A 261 -2.94 -19.92 -15.86
N ASN A 262 -1.92 -19.40 -16.55
CA ASN A 262 -0.56 -19.32 -16.01
C ASN A 262 0.19 -18.02 -16.36
N LYS A 263 -0.55 -16.98 -16.74
CA LYS A 263 -0.04 -15.63 -17.00
C LYS A 263 -1.00 -14.59 -16.42
N PRO A 264 -0.52 -13.40 -16.04
CA PRO A 264 -1.40 -12.38 -15.48
C PRO A 264 -2.51 -11.95 -16.42
N PHE A 265 -3.66 -11.58 -15.84
CA PHE A 265 -4.83 -11.06 -16.55
C PHE A 265 -4.59 -9.69 -17.14
N TYR A 266 -3.86 -8.86 -16.41
CA TYR A 266 -3.63 -7.46 -16.69
C TYR A 266 -2.15 -7.18 -16.95
N ARG A 267 -1.95 -6.17 -17.78
CA ARG A 267 -0.74 -5.37 -17.92
C ARG A 267 -1.04 -4.00 -17.35
N MET A 268 0.01 -3.22 -17.12
CA MET A 268 -0.11 -1.80 -16.78
C MET A 268 -0.93 -1.05 -17.83
N GLY A 269 -1.83 -0.20 -17.36
CA GLY A 269 -2.68 0.64 -18.18
C GLY A 269 -1.97 1.90 -18.70
N THR A 270 -2.76 2.73 -19.37
CA THR A 270 -2.35 4.04 -19.91
C THR A 270 -3.45 5.05 -19.62
N TRP A 271 -3.08 6.30 -19.42
CA TRP A 271 -4.02 7.41 -19.41
C TRP A 271 -4.82 7.49 -20.74
N PRO A 272 -5.96 8.20 -20.77
CA PRO A 272 -6.79 8.30 -21.98
C PRO A 272 -6.09 8.86 -23.22
N ASP A 273 -5.02 9.64 -23.02
CA ASP A 273 -4.16 10.18 -24.08
C ASP A 273 -3.11 9.17 -24.60
N GLY A 274 -3.03 7.99 -23.97
CA GLY A 274 -2.10 6.92 -24.31
C GLY A 274 -0.78 6.97 -23.54
N ASP A 275 -0.58 7.97 -22.67
CA ASP A 275 0.62 8.03 -21.84
C ASP A 275 0.60 6.92 -20.78
N PRO A 276 1.76 6.31 -20.46
CA PRO A 276 1.84 5.33 -19.37
C PRO A 276 1.41 5.91 -18.02
N THR A 277 0.76 5.09 -17.20
CA THR A 277 0.49 5.44 -15.79
C THR A 277 1.66 5.20 -14.85
N ASN A 278 2.69 4.50 -15.33
CA ASN A 278 3.94 4.25 -14.62
C ASN A 278 5.03 5.10 -15.27
N GLU A 279 5.87 5.77 -14.48
CA GLU A 279 6.91 6.66 -14.99
C GLU A 279 7.99 5.93 -15.81
N ASP A 280 8.36 4.71 -15.41
CA ASP A 280 9.26 3.81 -16.16
C ASP A 280 8.61 2.42 -16.29
N VAL A 281 7.91 2.22 -17.40
CA VAL A 281 7.20 0.96 -17.70
C VAL A 281 8.12 -0.26 -17.74
N PRO A 282 9.29 -0.25 -18.42
CA PRO A 282 10.24 -1.35 -18.35
C PRO A 282 10.63 -1.75 -16.91
N ALA A 283 11.00 -0.79 -16.07
CA ALA A 283 11.38 -1.04 -14.69
C ALA A 283 10.20 -1.56 -13.86
N ALA A 284 9.01 -0.99 -14.06
CA ALA A 284 7.79 -1.40 -13.36
C ALA A 284 7.45 -2.86 -13.69
N VAL A 285 7.53 -3.23 -14.97
CA VAL A 285 7.29 -4.61 -15.43
C VAL A 285 8.31 -5.57 -14.84
N GLU A 286 9.58 -5.17 -14.72
CA GLU A 286 10.60 -5.98 -14.05
C GLU A 286 10.28 -6.17 -12.57
N SER A 287 9.89 -5.10 -11.86
CA SER A 287 9.45 -5.16 -10.47
C SER A 287 8.25 -6.10 -10.28
N GLN A 288 7.23 -6.02 -11.14
CA GLN A 288 6.09 -6.95 -11.11
C GLN A 288 6.50 -8.40 -11.38
N GLN A 289 7.46 -8.65 -12.28
CA GLN A 289 7.96 -10.00 -12.53
C GLN A 289 8.67 -10.60 -11.32
N LYS A 290 9.45 -9.79 -10.60
CA LYS A 290 10.09 -10.23 -9.34
C LYS A 290 9.05 -10.52 -8.26
N LEU A 291 7.98 -9.72 -8.17
CA LEU A 291 6.85 -9.94 -7.26
C LEU A 291 6.17 -11.30 -7.50
N GLN A 292 6.05 -11.76 -8.75
CA GLN A 292 5.43 -13.07 -9.05
C GLN A 292 6.11 -14.24 -8.35
N LEU A 293 7.43 -14.16 -8.12
CA LEU A 293 8.14 -15.19 -7.37
C LEU A 293 7.89 -15.06 -5.87
N VAL A 294 7.89 -13.85 -5.33
CA VAL A 294 7.56 -13.59 -3.91
C VAL A 294 6.17 -14.10 -3.58
N ASP A 295 5.19 -13.76 -4.41
CA ASP A 295 3.79 -14.20 -4.31
C ASP A 295 3.64 -15.72 -4.33
N ALA A 296 4.51 -16.41 -5.07
CA ALA A 296 4.49 -17.86 -5.15
C ALA A 296 4.85 -18.54 -3.82
N HIS A 297 5.54 -17.84 -2.92
CA HIS A 297 5.86 -18.31 -1.56
C HIS A 297 4.77 -17.95 -0.55
N ALA A 298 3.53 -18.12 -0.95
CA ALA A 298 2.31 -17.75 -0.22
C ALA A 298 2.16 -18.40 1.18
N ASP A 299 2.87 -19.51 1.44
CA ASP A 299 2.93 -20.16 2.77
C ASP A 299 3.90 -19.43 3.73
N GLN A 300 4.79 -18.59 3.20
CA GLN A 300 5.83 -17.86 3.95
C GLN A 300 5.65 -16.33 3.89
N VAL A 301 5.22 -15.80 2.74
CA VAL A 301 5.08 -14.36 2.49
C VAL A 301 3.63 -14.04 2.16
N PHE A 302 3.04 -13.14 2.93
CA PHE A 302 1.73 -12.57 2.66
C PHE A 302 1.90 -11.24 1.93
N VAL A 303 1.50 -11.18 0.66
CA VAL A 303 1.54 -9.95 -0.16
C VAL A 303 0.29 -9.12 0.11
N ILE A 304 0.47 -7.83 0.35
CA ILE A 304 -0.60 -6.84 0.51
C ILE A 304 -0.28 -5.61 -0.34
N LEU A 305 -1.21 -5.20 -1.21
CA LEU A 305 -1.07 -4.01 -2.05
C LEU A 305 -1.76 -2.83 -1.37
N SER A 306 -1.32 -1.60 -1.66
CA SER A 306 -1.94 -0.39 -1.08
C SER A 306 -3.40 -0.22 -1.54
N HIS A 307 -3.72 -0.74 -2.73
CA HIS A 307 -5.03 -0.61 -3.37
C HIS A 307 -5.87 -1.90 -3.42
N ASP A 308 -5.56 -2.91 -2.62
CA ASP A 308 -6.37 -4.14 -2.56
C ASP A 308 -7.60 -3.99 -1.64
N GLU A 309 -8.76 -3.74 -2.24
CA GLU A 309 -10.07 -3.70 -1.58
C GLU A 309 -10.44 -4.89 -0.69
N ASN A 310 -9.82 -6.05 -0.88
CA ASN A 310 -10.11 -7.24 -0.09
C ASN A 310 -9.35 -7.27 1.24
N CYS A 311 -8.39 -6.36 1.45
CA CYS A 311 -7.78 -6.15 2.76
C CYS A 311 -8.82 -5.75 3.81
N ALA A 312 -9.86 -5.02 3.40
CA ALA A 312 -11.02 -4.75 4.24
C ALA A 312 -11.76 -6.03 4.67
N ALA A 313 -11.75 -7.09 3.85
CA ALA A 313 -12.41 -8.36 4.14
C ALA A 313 -11.58 -9.31 5.03
N LEU A 314 -10.25 -9.17 5.07
CA LEU A 314 -9.37 -9.94 5.97
C LEU A 314 -9.69 -9.71 7.45
N THR A 315 -10.17 -8.51 7.79
CA THR A 315 -10.66 -8.15 9.13
C THR A 315 -11.79 -9.03 9.65
N THR A 316 -12.54 -9.67 8.75
CA THR A 316 -13.69 -10.51 9.11
C THR A 316 -13.28 -11.98 9.29
N ILE A 317 -12.14 -12.42 8.74
CA ILE A 317 -11.74 -13.82 8.66
C ILE A 317 -10.60 -14.17 9.65
N LEU A 318 -9.68 -13.25 9.91
CA LEU A 318 -8.70 -13.40 10.99
C LEU A 318 -9.38 -12.95 12.28
N MET A 319 -9.66 -13.89 13.20
CA MET A 319 -10.18 -13.56 14.53
C MET A 319 -9.27 -12.50 15.18
N ILE A 320 -9.81 -11.29 15.25
CA ILE A 320 -9.20 -10.12 15.86
C ILE A 320 -8.93 -10.44 17.33
N HIS A 321 -7.66 -10.64 17.70
CA HIS A 321 -7.26 -10.42 19.08
C HIS A 321 -7.25 -8.90 19.27
N PHE A 322 -8.29 -8.36 19.89
CA PHE A 322 -8.26 -7.01 20.42
C PHE A 322 -7.22 -6.99 21.56
N ILE A 323 -5.95 -6.73 21.23
CA ILE A 323 -4.97 -6.35 22.23
C ILE A 323 -5.20 -4.86 22.47
N VAL A 324 -5.83 -4.54 23.61
CA VAL A 324 -5.95 -3.19 24.14
C VAL A 324 -4.54 -2.59 24.16
N LEU A 325 -4.34 -1.49 23.43
CA LEU A 325 -3.03 -0.84 23.35
C LEU A 325 -2.69 -0.28 24.74
N PRO A 326 -1.41 -0.23 25.14
CA PRO A 326 -1.02 0.42 26.37
C PRO A 326 -1.56 1.86 26.41
N PRO A 327 -2.10 2.33 27.57
CA PRO A 327 -2.75 3.64 27.71
C PRO A 327 -1.83 4.85 27.40
N GLU A 328 -0.56 4.61 27.13
CA GLU A 328 0.42 5.60 26.70
C GLU A 328 0.30 5.95 25.21
N ILE A 329 -0.13 5.02 24.34
CA ILE A 329 -0.28 5.26 22.89
C ILE A 329 -1.60 6.01 22.58
N SER A 330 -2.67 5.72 23.34
CA SER A 330 -3.98 6.37 23.15
C SER A 330 -3.97 7.88 23.42
N LYS A 331 -2.97 8.38 24.16
CA LYS A 331 -2.77 9.81 24.39
C LYS A 331 -2.28 10.57 23.17
N TYR A 332 -1.59 9.90 22.25
CA TYR A 332 -1.02 10.53 21.05
C TYR A 332 -1.86 10.29 19.79
N VAL A 333 -2.78 9.32 19.82
CA VAL A 333 -3.73 9.06 18.73
C VAL A 333 -5.12 8.71 19.31
N PRO A 334 -6.00 9.71 19.48
CA PRO A 334 -7.39 9.46 19.85
C PRO A 334 -8.07 8.61 18.76
N GLY A 335 -8.47 7.37 19.10
CA GLY A 335 -9.25 6.48 18.22
C GLY A 335 -8.45 5.46 17.40
N ILE A 336 -7.16 5.24 17.67
CA ILE A 336 -6.36 4.21 16.96
C ILE A 336 -6.89 2.77 17.17
N GLU A 337 -7.47 2.49 18.34
CA GLU A 337 -8.10 1.20 18.63
C GLU A 337 -9.36 0.94 17.80
N GLU A 338 -10.12 1.98 17.44
CA GLU A 338 -11.32 1.87 16.60
C GLU A 338 -10.99 1.72 15.10
N ARG A 339 -9.76 2.05 14.68
CA ARG A 339 -9.37 2.16 13.26
C ARG A 339 -8.32 1.15 12.81
N THR A 340 -7.75 0.40 13.75
CA THR A 340 -6.89 -0.73 13.43
C THR A 340 -7.76 -1.85 12.85
N LEU A 341 -7.55 -2.16 11.58
CA LEU A 341 -8.33 -3.18 10.89
C LEU A 341 -7.95 -4.60 11.34
N ALA A 342 -6.65 -4.83 11.56
CA ALA A 342 -6.13 -6.10 12.05
C ALA A 342 -4.70 -5.94 12.59
N ILE A 343 -4.35 -6.80 13.56
CA ILE A 343 -2.96 -7.15 13.85
C ILE A 343 -2.67 -8.41 13.04
N LEU A 344 -1.71 -8.34 12.12
CA LEU A 344 -1.37 -9.45 11.26
C LEU A 344 -0.20 -10.23 11.87
N ASP A 345 -0.52 -11.28 12.60
CA ASP A 345 0.43 -12.37 12.85
C ASP A 345 0.54 -13.15 11.53
N GLY A 346 1.76 -13.48 11.10
CA GLY A 346 1.96 -14.22 9.85
C GLY A 346 1.20 -15.56 9.79
N PRO A 347 1.12 -16.20 8.61
CA PRO A 347 0.19 -17.29 8.32
C PRO A 347 0.23 -18.44 9.35
N ARG A 348 -0.70 -18.44 10.32
CA ARG A 348 -0.95 -19.59 11.23
C ARG A 348 -1.84 -20.67 10.60
N SER A 349 -2.36 -20.42 9.41
CA SER A 349 -3.05 -21.39 8.56
C SER A 349 -3.12 -20.82 7.14
N LYS A 350 -2.96 -21.66 6.11
CA LYS A 350 -3.01 -21.30 4.68
C LYS A 350 -4.00 -20.16 4.42
N PRO A 351 -3.54 -18.92 4.17
CA PRO A 351 -4.41 -17.90 3.62
C PRO A 351 -4.94 -18.49 2.33
N ARG A 352 -6.26 -18.54 2.16
CA ARG A 352 -6.85 -18.89 0.88
C ARG A 352 -6.61 -17.69 -0.05
N HIS A 353 -5.39 -17.62 -0.60
CA HIS A 353 -4.89 -16.73 -1.67
C HIS A 353 -5.78 -16.72 -2.92
N THR A 354 -6.82 -17.54 -2.92
CA THR A 354 -7.90 -17.51 -3.88
C THR A 354 -8.72 -16.22 -3.77
N LEU A 355 -8.98 -15.62 -2.61
CA LEU A 355 -9.94 -14.50 -2.50
C LEU A 355 -9.69 -13.30 -3.46
N GLU A 356 -8.43 -12.93 -3.69
CA GLU A 356 -8.00 -11.77 -4.50
C GLU A 356 -8.36 -11.87 -6.00
N PHE A 357 -8.47 -13.07 -6.55
CA PHE A 357 -8.58 -13.26 -8.00
C PHE A 357 -10.03 -13.05 -8.52
N TRP A 358 -11.03 -13.13 -7.65
CA TRP A 358 -12.37 -13.57 -8.05
C TRP A 358 -13.40 -12.46 -8.27
N ARG A 359 -13.07 -11.19 -8.01
CA ARG A 359 -14.02 -10.08 -8.16
C ARG A 359 -14.22 -9.60 -9.60
N ILE A 360 -13.29 -9.92 -10.52
CA ILE A 360 -13.39 -9.62 -11.96
C ILE A 360 -14.73 -10.10 -12.58
N VAL A 361 -15.43 -11.07 -11.95
CA VAL A 361 -16.62 -11.70 -12.54
C VAL A 361 -17.95 -11.28 -11.89
N ARG A 362 -17.96 -10.60 -10.73
CA ARG A 362 -19.20 -10.22 -10.03
C ARG A 362 -20.10 -9.32 -10.89
N GLU A 363 -19.50 -8.43 -11.67
CA GLU A 363 -20.20 -7.50 -12.57
C GLU A 363 -20.91 -8.20 -13.74
N ARG A 364 -20.54 -9.44 -14.09
CA ARG A 364 -21.24 -10.22 -15.13
C ARG A 364 -22.52 -10.88 -14.64
N SER A 365 -22.61 -11.20 -13.34
CA SER A 365 -23.73 -11.93 -12.73
C SER A 365 -24.97 -11.07 -12.44
N ASN A 366 -24.86 -9.73 -12.37
CA ASN A 366 -26.02 -8.87 -12.13
C ASN A 366 -27.03 -8.83 -13.29
N ASN A 367 -26.72 -9.44 -14.44
CA ASN A 367 -27.63 -9.56 -15.59
C ASN A 367 -28.30 -10.94 -15.70
N CYS A 368 -28.24 -11.80 -14.67
CA CYS A 368 -28.97 -13.06 -14.62
C CYS A 368 -29.87 -13.10 -13.38
N VAL A 369 -31.03 -12.45 -13.47
CA VAL A 369 -32.08 -12.51 -12.45
C VAL A 369 -32.82 -13.85 -12.59
N CYS A 370 -32.61 -14.76 -11.64
CA CYS A 370 -33.58 -15.81 -11.33
C CYS A 370 -34.45 -15.29 -10.18
N SER A 371 -35.74 -15.14 -10.47
CA SER A 371 -36.78 -14.70 -9.54
C SER A 371 -36.98 -15.70 -8.41
N GLY A 372 -36.97 -15.21 -7.16
CA GLY A 372 -37.26 -16.02 -5.98
C GLY A 372 -37.61 -15.12 -4.79
N SER A 373 -38.90 -14.86 -4.61
CA SER A 373 -39.49 -14.12 -3.51
C SER A 373 -39.36 -14.84 -2.18
N THR A 374 -39.01 -14.14 -1.09
CA THR A 374 -39.64 -14.32 0.22
C THR A 374 -39.34 -13.15 1.15
N SER A 375 -40.42 -12.57 1.67
CA SER A 375 -40.51 -11.59 2.75
C SER A 375 -40.26 -12.22 4.12
N THR A 376 -39.65 -11.49 5.06
CA THR A 376 -40.25 -11.24 6.41
C THR A 376 -39.46 -10.19 7.20
N SER A 377 -40.25 -9.37 7.89
CA SER A 377 -39.95 -8.26 8.80
C SER A 377 -39.58 -8.69 10.22
N ALA A 378 -38.82 -7.87 10.96
CA ALA A 378 -39.14 -7.35 12.31
C ALA A 378 -37.88 -6.74 12.98
N THR A 379 -37.80 -5.42 13.15
CA THR A 379 -38.13 -4.58 14.32
C THR A 379 -37.10 -4.53 15.46
N THR A 380 -36.66 -3.30 15.71
CA THR A 380 -35.72 -2.74 16.70
C THR A 380 -36.31 -2.59 18.11
N ARG A 381 -35.41 -2.63 19.12
CA ARG A 381 -35.40 -1.94 20.45
C ARG A 381 -34.01 -2.25 21.05
N GLY A 382 -33.14 -1.37 21.58
CA GLY A 382 -33.25 0.00 22.07
C GLY A 382 -33.14 0.01 23.60
N THR A 383 -31.96 0.29 24.17
CA THR A 383 -31.76 0.88 25.53
C THR A 383 -30.29 1.23 25.81
N GLN A 384 -30.04 2.51 26.15
CA GLN A 384 -28.83 3.06 26.79
C GLN A 384 -28.86 2.83 28.30
N PHE A 385 -27.69 2.82 28.96
CA PHE A 385 -27.51 3.41 30.29
C PHE A 385 -26.06 3.89 30.51
N SER A 386 -25.96 5.07 31.13
CA SER A 386 -24.79 5.87 31.50
C SER A 386 -24.22 5.50 32.88
N GLY A 387 -22.95 5.84 33.15
CA GLY A 387 -22.41 5.90 34.51
C GLY A 387 -20.95 6.38 34.59
N ASP A 388 -20.76 7.59 35.10
CA ASP A 388 -19.50 8.27 35.40
C ASP A 388 -18.66 7.61 36.51
N SER A 389 -17.33 7.80 36.46
CA SER A 389 -16.52 8.19 37.63
C SER A 389 -15.07 8.56 37.27
N LYS A 390 -14.63 9.77 37.67
CA LYS A 390 -13.22 10.16 37.92
C LYS A 390 -12.88 9.90 39.40
N PRO A 391 -11.61 9.66 39.80
CA PRO A 391 -10.69 10.76 40.22
C PRO A 391 -9.17 10.48 39.99
N SER A 392 -8.35 11.48 39.65
CA SER A 392 -7.39 12.26 40.48
C SER A 392 -5.91 11.78 40.50
N SER A 393 -5.05 12.67 39.96
CA SER A 393 -3.70 13.10 40.40
C SER A 393 -2.51 12.13 40.61
N SER A 394 -1.45 12.43 39.84
CA SER A 394 -0.07 12.80 40.27
C SER A 394 1.10 11.89 39.83
N ILE A 395 2.11 12.58 39.24
CA ILE A 395 3.56 12.32 39.20
C ILE A 395 4.05 11.08 38.41
N LEU A 396 4.71 11.32 37.28
CA LEU A 396 6.10 10.88 37.02
C LEU A 396 6.64 11.47 35.70
N THR A 397 7.72 12.22 35.84
CA THR A 397 8.66 12.67 34.81
C THR A 397 9.53 11.50 34.32
N LYS A 398 9.78 11.42 33.00
CA LYS A 398 10.96 10.81 32.29
C LYS A 398 10.63 10.85 30.78
N VAL A 399 11.05 11.87 30.02
CA VAL A 399 12.32 11.97 29.26
C VAL A 399 12.79 10.63 28.68
N LEU A 400 12.76 10.52 27.35
CA LEU A 400 13.72 9.77 26.54
C LEU A 400 13.85 10.51 25.20
N PHE A 401 14.96 11.24 25.06
CA PHE A 401 15.50 11.67 23.78
C PHE A 401 16.22 10.47 23.17
N ASP A 402 16.06 10.22 21.87
CA ASP A 402 17.09 9.50 21.10
C ASP A 402 17.67 10.47 20.09
N VAL A 403 18.85 10.98 20.46
CA VAL A 403 19.76 11.71 19.58
C VAL A 403 20.83 10.71 19.21
N ARG A 404 20.90 10.33 17.93
CA ARG A 404 22.13 9.81 17.34
C ARG A 404 22.52 10.72 16.19
N ASN A 405 23.57 11.51 16.46
CA ASN A 405 24.40 12.14 15.47
C ASN A 405 25.15 11.03 14.72
N ASP A 406 25.02 10.99 13.40
CA ASP A 406 26.08 10.49 12.54
C ASP A 406 26.45 11.65 11.60
N ASP A 407 27.62 12.22 11.85
CA ASP A 407 28.29 13.19 11.00
C ASP A 407 28.85 12.45 9.79
N ASP A 408 28.32 12.69 8.60
CA ASP A 408 29.05 12.44 7.35
C ASP A 408 28.91 13.65 6.43
N ALA A 409 30.00 14.40 6.33
CA ALA A 409 30.16 15.55 5.46
C ALA A 409 30.26 15.09 3.99
N TYR A 410 29.39 15.59 3.12
CA TYR A 410 29.63 15.54 1.68
C TYR A 410 29.45 16.89 0.98
N THR A 411 30.51 17.19 0.24
CA THR A 411 30.82 18.40 -0.52
C THR A 411 29.92 18.53 -1.74
N ALA A 412 29.42 19.74 -1.99
CA ALA A 412 28.67 20.09 -3.18
C ALA A 412 29.46 19.83 -4.47
N ILE A 413 28.83 19.16 -5.44
CA ILE A 413 29.27 19.13 -6.83
C ILE A 413 28.15 19.72 -7.68
N SER A 414 28.47 20.80 -8.40
CA SER A 414 27.58 21.47 -9.35
C SER A 414 27.35 20.61 -10.59
N ALA A 415 26.10 20.47 -11.02
CA ALA A 415 25.77 20.17 -12.41
C ALA A 415 24.54 20.99 -12.83
N SER A 416 24.65 21.58 -14.01
CA SER A 416 23.71 22.48 -14.65
C SER A 416 22.78 21.74 -15.61
N ALA A 417 21.54 22.25 -15.69
CA ALA A 417 20.55 22.15 -16.77
C ALA A 417 19.73 20.85 -16.90
N CYS A 418 18.40 20.98 -16.87
CA CYS A 418 17.59 21.09 -18.09
C CYS A 418 16.15 21.53 -17.80
N ASP A 419 15.72 22.56 -18.53
CA ASP A 419 14.35 23.08 -18.62
C ASP A 419 13.67 22.28 -19.75
N ASP A 420 12.68 21.42 -19.43
CA ASP A 420 12.01 20.53 -20.41
C ASP A 420 10.73 21.19 -20.98
N PRO A 421 10.74 21.62 -22.26
CA PRO A 421 9.59 22.25 -22.91
C PRO A 421 8.35 21.33 -23.03
N HIS A 422 8.51 20.01 -22.90
CA HIS A 422 7.40 19.07 -23.06
C HIS A 422 6.39 19.16 -21.92
N ARG A 423 6.83 19.43 -20.68
CA ARG A 423 5.93 19.62 -19.52
C ARG A 423 5.08 20.89 -19.66
N ARG A 424 5.59 21.94 -20.31
CA ARG A 424 4.87 23.22 -20.52
C ARG A 424 3.73 23.11 -21.53
N ALA A 425 3.90 22.30 -22.59
CA ALA A 425 2.87 22.07 -23.59
C ALA A 425 1.70 21.24 -23.04
N LYS A 426 1.96 20.30 -22.12
CA LYS A 426 0.92 19.47 -21.48
C LYS A 426 -0.09 20.33 -20.70
N ARG A 427 0.37 21.32 -19.92
CA ARG A 427 -0.51 22.24 -19.14
C ARG A 427 -1.55 23.00 -19.96
N GLU A 428 -1.28 23.32 -21.22
CA GLU A 428 -2.23 24.03 -22.10
C GLU A 428 -3.29 23.07 -22.69
N GLN A 429 -2.96 21.80 -22.88
CA GLN A 429 -3.87 20.80 -23.46
C GLN A 429 -4.96 20.35 -22.48
N TRP A 430 -4.64 20.29 -21.17
CA TRP A 430 -5.60 20.00 -20.09
C TRP A 430 -6.70 21.07 -19.92
N LYS A 431 -6.47 22.30 -20.38
CA LYS A 431 -7.50 23.37 -20.34
C LYS A 431 -8.53 23.26 -21.46
N SER A 432 -8.37 22.33 -22.41
CA SER A 432 -9.20 22.23 -23.62
C SER A 432 -10.13 21.02 -23.67
N ILE A 433 -10.14 20.20 -22.61
CA ILE A 433 -11.06 19.08 -22.37
C ILE A 433 -11.92 19.44 -21.16
#